data_AF-E0W3W3-F1
#
_entry.id   AF-E0W3W3-F1
#
_cell.length_a   1.000
_cell.length_b   1.000
_cell.length_c   1.000
_cell.angle_alpha   90.00
_cell.angle_beta   90.00
_cell.angle_gamma   90.00
#
_symmetry.space_group_name_H-M   'P 1'
#
loop_
_entity.id
_entity.type
_entity.pdbx_description
1 polymer ?
#
loop_
_entity_poly.entity_id
_entity_poly.type
_entity_poly.pdbx_seq_one_letter_code
_entity_poly.pdbx_strand_id
1 'polypeptide(L)'
;MSKSNNKNKEPADYIPDFIRDEHRNIVYKKGAFFGKGGFAKCFEVTDVETGEVYAGKVVPKRLLFYFKNYKIRYFFSSSTVCGTPNYIAPEILNNLGHSFEVDMWSIGCILYTLLVGKPPFETKTLEDTYKRIKDCNYTIPSQFPRAAENLIVWLLQIDPSKRPNVTQCLEHEWFSGWTPTSLPPSVLISAPRFTNVEDGKITKGATRKPLIEVNSEQVVALSPKKNNRMSSALAGASNNAMVTQYECRKHLQKLVDQLSSVLKSQPFSKELNNLEDCDPAAQPLIWVSKWVDYSDKYGFGFQLIDGSWGVFFNDTTKVVMLANNLNVHYIDRDGREEYFTIYDHPVELEKKIKLLSYFKKYMHEHLMTAGGNIERVPDPVSRTPYLYQWFRTSQGVFMCLTNGTVQVNFLDHTKIIMCPLMDAVTYVDAEQTFRTYRFSTIKTQGTSQALFDALQYAYHKLNFNLKAGNSRK
;
A
#
# COMPACT_ATOMS: atom_id res chain seq x y z
N MET A 1 42.60 53.19 0.26
CA MET A 1 41.67 53.08 1.41
C MET A 1 40.37 52.48 0.92
N SER A 2 40.13 51.23 1.28
CA SER A 2 38.94 50.44 1.02
C SER A 2 37.76 50.89 1.87
N LYS A 3 36.57 51.02 1.27
CA LYS A 3 35.30 50.80 1.98
C LYS A 3 34.44 49.85 1.15
N SER A 4 34.29 48.66 1.69
CA SER A 4 33.31 47.65 1.30
C SER A 4 31.90 48.15 1.58
N ASN A 5 30.95 47.74 0.75
CA ASN A 5 29.60 47.47 1.22
C ASN A 5 28.99 46.36 0.34
N ASN A 6 29.38 45.14 0.70
CA ASN A 6 28.85 43.90 0.17
C ASN A 6 27.54 43.62 0.93
N LYS A 7 26.38 43.94 0.35
CA LYS A 7 25.09 43.45 0.86
C LYS A 7 24.96 41.98 0.43
N ASN A 8 25.34 41.07 1.31
CA ASN A 8 25.05 39.64 1.20
C ASN A 8 23.53 39.46 1.01
N LYS A 9 23.10 39.06 -0.19
CA LYS A 9 21.79 38.46 -0.42
C LYS A 9 21.84 37.04 0.15
N GLU A 10 21.14 36.79 1.25
CA GLU A 10 20.90 35.41 1.71
C GLU A 10 20.15 34.61 0.63
N PRO A 11 20.49 33.32 0.44
CA PRO A 11 19.85 32.49 -0.59
C PRO A 11 18.37 32.23 -0.28
N ALA A 12 17.52 32.36 -1.30
CA ALA A 12 16.05 32.45 -1.26
C ALA A 12 15.28 31.19 -0.77
N ASP A 13 15.97 30.25 -0.12
CA ASP A 13 15.48 28.91 0.21
C ASP A 13 15.82 28.47 1.66
N TYR A 14 16.40 29.37 2.46
CA TYR A 14 16.72 29.13 3.87
C TYR A 14 15.45 29.10 4.75
N ILE A 15 15.33 28.07 5.57
CA ILE A 15 14.27 27.90 6.57
C ILE A 15 14.95 27.88 7.94
N PRO A 16 14.63 28.82 8.85
CA PRO A 16 15.30 28.96 10.12
C PRO A 16 15.10 27.71 11.01
N ASP A 17 16.06 27.46 11.90
CA ASP A 17 15.99 26.33 12.84
C ASP A 17 14.98 26.55 13.96
N PHE A 18 14.59 27.79 14.23
CA PHE A 18 13.51 28.13 15.14
C PHE A 18 12.43 28.92 14.40
N ILE A 19 11.18 28.49 14.53
CA ILE A 19 10.01 29.02 13.87
C ILE A 19 9.10 29.59 14.96
N ARG A 20 8.80 30.89 14.89
CA ARG A 20 7.94 31.57 15.89
C ARG A 20 6.53 31.77 15.32
N ASP A 21 5.53 31.30 16.04
CA ASP A 21 4.13 31.65 15.81
C ASP A 21 3.80 32.89 16.63
N GLU A 22 3.67 34.04 15.96
CA GLU A 22 3.35 35.33 16.61
C GLU A 22 1.91 35.39 17.15
N HIS A 23 0.98 34.59 16.62
CA HIS A 23 -0.42 34.60 17.05
C HIS A 23 -0.61 33.83 18.36
N ARG A 24 0.10 32.72 18.51
CA ARG A 24 0.03 31.87 19.71
C ARG A 24 1.17 32.12 20.69
N ASN A 25 2.17 32.91 20.28
CA ASN A 25 3.42 33.16 20.99
C ASN A 25 4.19 31.87 21.31
N ILE A 26 4.12 30.88 20.42
CA ILE A 26 4.81 29.58 20.54
C ILE A 26 6.08 29.59 19.68
N VAL A 27 7.13 28.94 20.16
CA VAL A 27 8.38 28.74 19.40
C VAL A 27 8.56 27.26 19.12
N TYR A 28 8.77 26.93 17.85
CA TYR A 28 9.04 25.58 17.38
C TYR A 28 10.49 25.44 16.93
N LYS A 29 11.13 24.31 17.26
CA LYS A 29 12.44 23.91 16.75
C LYS A 29 12.25 23.00 15.52
N LYS A 30 12.86 23.34 14.39
CA LYS A 30 12.87 22.53 13.17
C LYS A 30 13.73 21.28 13.37
N GLY A 31 13.16 20.12 13.09
CA GLY A 31 13.79 18.81 13.14
C GLY A 31 14.00 18.20 11.75
N ALA A 32 13.81 16.89 11.65
CA ALA A 32 14.04 16.09 10.44
C ALA A 32 13.25 16.59 9.22
N PHE A 33 13.84 16.52 8.04
CA PHE A 33 13.16 16.84 6.79
C PHE A 33 12.35 15.63 6.29
N PHE A 34 11.04 15.80 6.10
CA PHE A 34 10.14 14.72 5.65
C PHE A 34 10.01 14.65 4.13
N GLY A 35 10.13 15.78 3.42
CA GLY A 35 10.00 15.78 1.96
C GLY A 35 9.59 17.12 1.35
N LYS A 36 9.66 17.20 0.02
CA LYS A 36 9.30 18.40 -0.76
C LYS A 36 8.18 18.08 -1.74
N GLY A 37 7.09 18.84 -1.68
CA GLY A 37 6.02 18.86 -2.70
C GLY A 37 6.22 19.99 -3.71
N GLY A 38 5.27 20.17 -4.63
CA GLY A 38 5.36 21.17 -5.71
C GLY A 38 5.53 22.63 -5.23
N PHE A 39 5.05 22.96 -4.03
CA PHE A 39 5.06 24.33 -3.50
C PHE A 39 5.41 24.43 -2.00
N ALA A 40 5.74 23.31 -1.34
CA ALA A 40 6.01 23.30 0.09
C ALA A 40 7.10 22.27 0.46
N LYS A 41 7.80 22.53 1.56
CA LYS A 41 8.73 21.59 2.20
C LYS A 41 8.15 21.20 3.57
N CYS A 42 8.13 19.92 3.90
CA CYS A 42 7.63 19.41 5.18
C CYS A 42 8.81 19.00 6.08
N PHE A 43 8.74 19.39 7.34
CA PHE A 43 9.72 19.09 8.38
C PHE A 43 9.01 18.63 9.64
N GLU A 44 9.72 17.90 10.47
CA GLU A 44 9.40 17.79 11.89
C GLU A 44 9.59 19.16 12.54
N VAL A 45 8.66 19.54 13.43
CA VAL A 45 8.81 20.73 14.26
C VAL A 45 8.41 20.38 15.69
N THR A 46 9.26 20.71 16.66
CA THR A 46 9.05 20.41 18.07
C THR A 46 8.73 21.69 18.80
N ASP A 47 7.62 21.73 19.54
CA ASP A 47 7.34 22.83 20.46
C ASP A 47 8.43 22.87 21.54
N VAL A 48 9.08 24.02 21.70
CA VAL A 48 10.21 24.19 22.63
C VAL A 48 9.75 24.14 24.09
N GLU A 49 8.51 24.52 24.39
CA GLU A 49 7.97 24.57 25.75
C GLU A 49 7.35 23.23 26.17
N THR A 50 6.54 22.63 25.31
CA THR A 50 5.84 21.37 25.64
C THR A 50 6.64 20.12 25.25
N GLY A 51 7.61 20.23 24.35
CA GLY A 51 8.34 19.10 23.78
C GLY A 51 7.51 18.27 22.78
N GLU A 52 6.28 18.68 22.48
CA GLU A 52 5.43 17.97 21.53
C GLU A 52 5.93 18.11 20.10
N VAL A 53 5.86 16.99 19.36
CA VAL A 53 6.38 16.89 18.00
C VAL A 53 5.24 16.97 16.98
N TYR A 54 5.41 17.81 15.98
CA TYR A 54 4.44 18.11 14.93
C TYR A 54 5.07 17.97 13.53
N ALA A 55 4.23 17.81 12.51
CA ALA A 55 4.64 17.95 11.12
C ALA A 55 4.39 19.39 10.63
N GLY A 56 5.45 20.16 10.40
CA GLY A 56 5.42 21.52 9.90
C GLY A 56 5.54 21.59 8.38
N LYS A 57 4.55 22.20 7.72
CA LYS A 57 4.58 22.48 6.27
C LYS A 57 5.02 23.92 6.02
N VAL A 58 6.21 24.11 5.44
CA VAL A 58 6.79 25.42 5.17
C VAL A 58 6.59 25.82 3.70
N VAL A 59 5.96 26.96 3.49
CA VAL A 59 5.72 27.54 2.16
C VAL A 59 6.51 28.85 2.04
N PRO A 60 7.46 28.98 1.09
CA PRO A 60 8.17 30.21 0.85
C PRO A 60 7.22 31.38 0.57
N LYS A 61 7.36 32.50 1.30
CA LYS A 61 6.55 33.70 1.06
C LYS A 61 6.59 34.15 -0.40
N ARG A 62 7.70 33.95 -1.13
CA ARG A 62 7.79 34.28 -2.57
C ARG A 62 6.82 33.49 -3.46
N LEU A 63 6.52 32.24 -3.12
CA LEU A 63 5.49 31.44 -3.78
C LEU A 63 4.08 31.93 -3.43
N LEU A 64 3.93 32.62 -2.29
CA LEU A 64 2.74 33.43 -1.98
C LEU A 64 2.76 34.78 -2.72
N PHE A 65 3.94 35.35 -3.04
CA PHE A 65 4.08 36.65 -3.74
C PHE A 65 3.99 36.57 -5.27
N TYR A 66 4.16 35.39 -5.90
CA TYR A 66 3.74 35.21 -7.30
C TYR A 66 2.24 35.54 -7.47
N PHE A 67 1.47 35.53 -6.37
CA PHE A 67 0.08 36.00 -6.30
C PHE A 67 -0.10 37.48 -5.94
N LYS A 68 0.96 38.24 -5.59
CA LYS A 68 0.85 39.63 -5.09
C LYS A 68 1.39 40.73 -6.01
N ASN A 69 2.11 40.41 -7.10
CA ASN A 69 2.71 41.44 -7.97
C ASN A 69 1.82 41.92 -9.14
N TYR A 70 0.56 41.50 -9.18
CA TYR A 70 -0.49 42.34 -9.74
C TYR A 70 -1.05 43.19 -8.60
N LYS A 71 -1.33 44.47 -8.88
CA LYS A 71 -1.78 45.47 -7.91
C LYS A 71 -3.17 45.08 -7.35
N ILE A 72 -3.19 44.15 -6.40
CA ILE A 72 -4.38 43.73 -5.67
C ILE A 72 -4.60 44.75 -4.55
N ARG A 73 -5.44 45.76 -4.81
CA ARG A 73 -6.42 46.20 -3.80
C ARG A 73 -7.08 44.94 -3.28
N TYR A 74 -7.28 44.75 -1.98
CA TYR A 74 -8.04 43.62 -1.43
C TYR A 74 -9.33 43.42 -2.23
N PHE A 75 -9.23 42.52 -3.20
CA PHE A 75 -10.25 42.04 -4.11
C PHE A 75 -10.01 40.55 -4.05
N PHE A 76 -10.90 39.83 -3.38
CA PHE A 76 -11.27 38.52 -3.87
C PHE A 76 -11.77 38.74 -5.31
N SER A 77 -10.89 38.62 -6.29
CA SER A 77 -11.20 38.66 -7.73
C SER A 77 -10.44 37.53 -8.41
N SER A 78 -11.03 36.34 -8.26
CA SER A 78 -11.38 35.40 -9.33
C SER A 78 -10.80 35.60 -10.75
N SER A 79 -9.52 35.30 -11.00
CA SER A 79 -9.07 35.09 -12.40
C SER A 79 -7.84 34.21 -12.64
N THR A 80 -7.28 33.53 -11.63
CA THR A 80 -6.29 32.46 -11.86
C THR A 80 -6.80 31.16 -11.27
N VAL A 81 -7.25 30.26 -12.14
CA VAL A 81 -7.67 28.91 -11.77
C VAL A 81 -6.43 28.12 -11.34
N CYS A 82 -6.15 28.09 -10.04
CA CYS A 82 -5.16 27.18 -9.45
C CYS A 82 -5.87 25.96 -8.87
N GLY A 83 -5.52 24.77 -9.33
CA GLY A 83 -6.09 23.49 -8.89
C GLY A 83 -5.71 22.37 -9.86
N THR A 84 -5.79 21.12 -9.41
CA THR A 84 -5.71 19.97 -10.31
C THR A 84 -7.06 19.86 -11.04
N PRO A 85 -7.13 20.06 -12.38
CA PRO A 85 -8.38 20.31 -13.11
C PRO A 85 -9.52 19.32 -12.81
N ASN A 86 -9.17 18.06 -12.60
CA ASN A 86 -10.11 16.96 -12.37
C ASN A 86 -10.89 17.02 -11.05
N TYR A 87 -10.58 17.96 -10.15
CA TYR A 87 -11.24 18.12 -8.85
C TYR A 87 -11.84 19.52 -8.64
N ILE A 88 -11.77 20.39 -9.66
CA ILE A 88 -12.23 21.78 -9.55
C ILE A 88 -13.76 21.83 -9.65
N ALA A 89 -14.40 22.55 -8.73
CA ALA A 89 -15.84 22.79 -8.72
C ALA A 89 -16.28 23.82 -9.79
N PRO A 90 -17.50 23.71 -10.35
CA PRO A 90 -17.96 24.56 -11.45
C PRO A 90 -18.00 26.06 -11.10
N GLU A 91 -18.32 26.42 -9.86
CA GLU A 91 -18.36 27.80 -9.37
C GLU A 91 -16.97 28.48 -9.37
N ILE A 92 -15.89 27.70 -9.20
CA ILE A 92 -14.51 28.20 -9.31
C ILE A 92 -14.21 28.59 -10.76
N LEU A 93 -14.66 27.78 -11.73
CA LEU A 93 -14.48 28.07 -13.17
C LEU A 93 -15.32 29.25 -13.67
N ASN A 94 -16.41 29.56 -12.95
CA ASN A 94 -17.30 30.67 -13.26
C ASN A 94 -17.01 31.92 -12.43
N ASN A 95 -15.96 31.91 -11.61
CA ASN A 95 -15.55 33.06 -10.80
C ASN A 95 -16.63 33.56 -9.82
N LEU A 96 -17.50 32.66 -9.34
CA LEU A 96 -18.68 32.99 -8.50
C LEU A 96 -18.36 33.08 -6.99
N GLY A 97 -17.08 33.11 -6.62
CA GLY A 97 -16.64 32.91 -5.25
C GLY A 97 -16.65 31.42 -4.86
N HIS A 98 -16.07 31.10 -3.71
CA HIS A 98 -16.05 29.73 -3.18
C HIS A 98 -15.99 29.74 -1.66
N SER A 99 -16.53 28.68 -1.07
CA SER A 99 -16.53 28.37 0.36
C SER A 99 -16.34 26.86 0.52
N PHE A 100 -16.57 26.28 1.69
CA PHE A 100 -16.33 24.86 2.00
C PHE A 100 -17.04 23.85 1.07
N GLU A 101 -18.06 24.27 0.31
CA GLU A 101 -18.81 23.42 -0.62
C GLU A 101 -17.94 22.93 -1.79
N VAL A 102 -16.86 23.64 -2.13
CA VAL A 102 -15.91 23.18 -3.17
C VAL A 102 -15.11 21.95 -2.72
N ASP A 103 -14.91 21.79 -1.42
CA ASP A 103 -14.27 20.60 -0.86
C ASP A 103 -15.21 19.40 -0.97
N MET A 104 -16.51 19.60 -0.79
CA MET A 104 -17.53 18.56 -0.96
C MET A 104 -17.61 18.06 -2.41
N TRP A 105 -17.50 18.95 -3.39
CA TRP A 105 -17.34 18.58 -4.80
C TRP A 105 -16.07 17.76 -5.03
N SER A 106 -14.95 18.20 -4.45
CA SER A 106 -13.66 17.51 -4.56
C SER A 106 -13.72 16.10 -3.97
N ILE A 107 -14.39 15.94 -2.82
CA ILE A 107 -14.66 14.62 -2.20
C ILE A 107 -15.50 13.75 -3.13
N GLY A 108 -16.54 14.30 -3.78
CA GLY A 108 -17.32 13.58 -4.79
C GLY A 108 -16.47 13.08 -5.97
N CYS A 109 -15.56 13.93 -6.46
CA CYS A 109 -14.63 13.55 -7.52
C CYS A 109 -13.66 12.45 -7.08
N ILE A 110 -13.15 12.52 -5.85
CA ILE A 110 -12.26 11.49 -5.27
C ILE A 110 -13.01 10.17 -5.09
N LEU A 111 -14.22 10.19 -4.52
CA LEU A 111 -15.05 9.00 -4.32
C LEU A 111 -15.35 8.31 -5.66
N TYR A 112 -15.77 9.08 -6.66
CA TYR A 112 -15.96 8.55 -8.02
C TYR A 112 -14.67 7.93 -8.55
N THR A 113 -13.53 8.62 -8.41
CA THR A 113 -12.23 8.13 -8.91
C THR A 113 -11.82 6.83 -8.23
N LEU A 114 -12.03 6.70 -6.92
CA LEU A 114 -11.71 5.49 -6.16
C LEU A 114 -12.56 4.28 -6.58
N LEU A 115 -13.77 4.51 -7.10
CA LEU A 115 -14.68 3.44 -7.51
C LEU A 115 -14.59 3.13 -9.03
N VAL A 116 -14.45 4.14 -9.87
CA VAL A 116 -14.38 3.98 -11.34
C VAL A 116 -12.94 3.78 -11.83
N GLY A 117 -11.94 4.20 -11.05
CA GLY A 117 -10.52 4.15 -11.42
C GLY A 117 -10.05 5.30 -12.32
N LYS A 118 -10.93 6.26 -12.63
CA LYS A 118 -10.62 7.50 -13.38
C LYS A 118 -11.49 8.65 -12.88
N PRO A 119 -11.07 9.92 -13.04
CA PRO A 119 -11.88 11.07 -12.62
C PRO A 119 -13.17 11.22 -13.43
N PRO A 120 -14.23 11.81 -12.84
CA PRO A 120 -15.56 11.90 -13.48
C PRO A 120 -15.57 12.72 -14.76
N PHE A 121 -14.78 13.81 -14.80
CA PHE A 121 -14.81 14.78 -15.90
C PHE A 121 -13.57 14.71 -16.80
N GLU A 122 -12.67 13.74 -16.58
CA GLU A 122 -11.41 13.65 -17.32
C GLU A 122 -11.65 13.47 -18.83
N THR A 123 -10.93 14.26 -19.63
CA THR A 123 -10.90 14.15 -21.10
C THR A 123 -9.48 14.36 -21.63
N LYS A 124 -9.32 14.35 -22.95
CA LYS A 124 -8.02 14.57 -23.61
C LYS A 124 -7.56 16.03 -23.56
N THR A 125 -8.47 16.99 -23.37
CA THR A 125 -8.15 18.41 -23.39
C THR A 125 -8.66 19.10 -22.12
N LEU A 126 -7.97 20.15 -21.70
CA LEU A 126 -8.39 20.90 -20.52
C LEU A 126 -9.72 21.63 -20.74
N GLU A 127 -9.93 22.13 -21.95
CA GLU A 127 -11.15 22.84 -22.35
C GLU A 127 -12.38 21.93 -22.29
N ASP A 128 -12.28 20.70 -22.82
CA ASP A 128 -13.38 19.73 -22.76
C ASP A 128 -13.65 19.28 -21.31
N THR A 129 -12.59 19.17 -20.50
CA THR A 129 -12.70 18.84 -19.08
C THR A 129 -13.48 19.93 -18.33
N TYR A 130 -13.15 21.20 -18.56
CA TYR A 130 -13.88 22.33 -17.98
C TYR A 130 -15.31 22.42 -18.47
N LYS A 131 -15.56 22.12 -19.75
CA LYS A 131 -16.92 22.03 -20.28
C LYS A 131 -17.73 20.96 -19.56
N ARG A 132 -17.19 19.75 -19.39
CA ARG A 132 -17.86 18.67 -18.64
C ARG A 132 -18.13 19.01 -17.19
N ILE A 133 -17.20 19.71 -16.52
CA ILE A 133 -17.41 20.19 -15.14
C ILE A 133 -18.58 21.16 -15.08
N LYS A 134 -18.62 22.16 -15.98
CA LYS A 134 -19.69 23.16 -16.03
C LYS A 134 -21.06 22.54 -16.33
N ASP A 135 -21.08 21.53 -17.20
CA ASP A 135 -22.29 20.80 -17.58
C ASP A 135 -22.65 19.67 -16.59
N CYS A 136 -21.81 19.42 -15.58
CA CYS A 136 -21.83 18.25 -14.69
C CYS A 136 -22.07 16.92 -15.45
N ASN A 137 -21.31 16.72 -16.52
CA ASN A 137 -21.45 15.59 -17.41
C ASN A 137 -20.44 14.47 -17.09
N TYR A 138 -20.91 13.44 -16.40
CA TYR A 138 -20.18 12.21 -16.07
C TYR A 138 -21.12 10.99 -16.11
N THR A 139 -20.57 9.78 -16.14
CA THR A 139 -21.35 8.55 -16.27
C THR A 139 -21.06 7.59 -15.11
N ILE A 140 -22.09 7.14 -14.41
CA ILE A 140 -21.94 6.12 -13.37
C ILE A 140 -22.17 4.72 -14.00
N PRO A 141 -21.22 3.78 -13.87
CA PRO A 141 -21.41 2.40 -14.34
C PRO A 141 -22.61 1.71 -13.67
N SER A 142 -23.35 0.88 -14.40
CA SER A 142 -24.56 0.21 -13.91
C SER A 142 -24.33 -0.79 -12.77
N GLN A 143 -23.07 -1.14 -12.48
CA GLN A 143 -22.69 -2.08 -11.42
C GLN A 143 -22.42 -1.39 -10.07
N PHE A 144 -22.68 -0.08 -9.98
CA PHE A 144 -22.41 0.71 -8.78
C PHE A 144 -23.34 0.33 -7.62
N PRO A 145 -22.82 0.23 -6.38
CA PRO A 145 -23.69 0.17 -5.21
C PRO A 145 -24.57 1.42 -5.16
N ARG A 146 -25.88 1.23 -4.96
CA ARG A 146 -26.86 2.34 -4.95
C ARG A 146 -26.52 3.43 -3.93
N ALA A 147 -26.00 3.03 -2.76
CA ALA A 147 -25.45 3.93 -1.75
C ALA A 147 -24.37 4.87 -2.30
N ALA A 148 -23.45 4.34 -3.10
CA ALA A 148 -22.34 5.09 -3.68
C ALA A 148 -22.85 6.06 -4.75
N GLU A 149 -23.75 5.58 -5.62
CA GLU A 149 -24.39 6.39 -6.66
C GLU A 149 -25.11 7.60 -6.06
N ASN A 150 -25.99 7.35 -5.08
CA ASN A 150 -26.73 8.41 -4.39
C ASN A 150 -25.80 9.46 -3.77
N LEU A 151 -24.73 9.02 -3.10
CA LEU A 151 -23.77 9.92 -2.48
C LEU A 151 -23.01 10.74 -3.53
N ILE A 152 -22.54 10.12 -4.62
CA ILE A 152 -21.83 10.82 -5.70
C ILE A 152 -22.73 11.88 -6.34
N VAL A 153 -23.99 11.53 -6.64
CA VAL A 153 -24.96 12.48 -7.20
C VAL A 153 -25.21 13.63 -6.23
N TRP A 154 -25.28 13.38 -4.93
CA TRP A 154 -25.49 14.43 -3.94
C TRP A 154 -24.29 15.37 -3.78
N LEU A 155 -23.06 14.84 -3.88
CA LEU A 155 -21.82 15.62 -3.81
C LEU A 155 -21.54 16.42 -5.09
N LEU A 156 -21.85 15.87 -6.27
CA LEU A 156 -21.58 16.48 -7.58
C LEU A 156 -22.76 17.33 -8.09
N GLN A 157 -23.25 18.24 -7.25
CA GLN A 157 -24.28 19.22 -7.65
C GLN A 157 -23.64 20.49 -8.21
N ILE A 158 -24.17 21.01 -9.32
CA ILE A 158 -23.73 22.30 -9.91
C ILE A 158 -23.95 23.44 -8.92
N ASP A 159 -25.13 23.46 -8.29
CA ASP A 159 -25.49 24.42 -7.26
C ASP A 159 -24.82 24.04 -5.93
N PRO A 160 -23.90 24.87 -5.39
CA PRO A 160 -23.20 24.55 -4.15
C PRO A 160 -24.14 24.35 -2.95
N SER A 161 -25.28 25.05 -2.92
CA SER A 161 -26.25 24.98 -1.82
C SER A 161 -26.98 23.63 -1.72
N LYS A 162 -26.95 22.83 -2.80
CA LYS A 162 -27.56 21.49 -2.85
C LYS A 162 -26.62 20.39 -2.39
N ARG A 163 -25.33 20.70 -2.19
CA ARG A 163 -24.33 19.74 -1.71
C ARG A 163 -24.50 19.54 -0.19
N PRO A 164 -24.25 18.34 0.34
CA PRO A 164 -24.22 18.12 1.79
C PRO A 164 -23.05 18.88 2.42
N ASN A 165 -23.20 19.27 3.68
CA ASN A 165 -22.03 19.56 4.51
C ASN A 165 -21.34 18.27 4.98
N VAL A 166 -20.15 18.38 5.58
CA VAL A 166 -19.35 17.21 6.00
C VAL A 166 -20.10 16.31 6.98
N THR A 167 -20.83 16.87 7.94
CA THR A 167 -21.60 16.10 8.93
C THR A 167 -22.70 15.29 8.26
N GLN A 168 -23.49 15.93 7.40
CA GLN A 168 -24.54 15.28 6.63
C GLN A 168 -23.99 14.19 5.70
N CYS A 169 -22.81 14.43 5.12
CA CYS A 169 -22.12 13.45 4.28
C CYS A 169 -21.72 12.19 5.08
N LEU A 170 -21.18 12.37 6.30
CA LEU A 170 -20.80 11.25 7.18
C LEU A 170 -22.00 10.45 7.72
N GLU A 171 -23.18 11.06 7.78
CA GLU A 171 -24.44 10.39 8.16
C GLU A 171 -25.07 9.56 7.02
N HIS A 172 -24.55 9.68 5.79
CA HIS A 172 -25.06 8.95 4.63
C HIS A 172 -24.85 7.42 4.76
N GLU A 173 -25.77 6.60 4.22
CA GLU A 173 -25.72 5.12 4.31
C GLU A 173 -24.41 4.51 3.78
N TRP A 174 -23.69 5.25 2.94
CA TRP A 174 -22.39 4.83 2.42
C TRP A 174 -21.35 4.64 3.53
N PHE A 175 -21.44 5.45 4.60
CA PHE A 175 -20.54 5.42 5.75
C PHE A 175 -21.12 4.63 6.94
N SER A 176 -22.26 3.96 6.79
CA SER A 176 -22.88 3.20 7.90
C SER A 176 -22.16 1.87 8.21
N GLY A 177 -21.22 1.45 7.37
CA GLY A 177 -20.39 0.27 7.58
C GLY A 177 -19.25 0.51 8.59
N TRP A 178 -18.59 -0.58 8.99
CA TRP A 178 -17.40 -0.48 9.80
C TRP A 178 -16.30 0.31 9.07
N THR A 179 -15.77 1.34 9.73
CA THR A 179 -14.65 2.15 9.25
C THR A 179 -13.53 2.08 10.29
N PRO A 180 -12.29 1.70 9.91
CA PRO A 180 -11.18 1.68 10.85
C PRO A 180 -10.87 3.09 11.36
N THR A 181 -10.55 3.21 12.65
CA THR A 181 -10.11 4.48 13.25
C THR A 181 -8.75 4.94 12.74
N SER A 182 -7.92 4.01 12.27
CA SER A 182 -6.65 4.27 11.60
C SER A 182 -6.35 3.18 10.57
N LEU A 183 -5.64 3.54 9.50
CA LEU A 183 -5.19 2.56 8.51
C LEU A 183 -3.85 1.97 8.97
N PRO A 184 -3.72 0.64 9.10
CA PRO A 184 -2.45 0.02 9.44
C PRO A 184 -1.46 0.15 8.26
N PRO A 185 -0.14 0.22 8.49
CA PRO A 185 0.86 0.36 7.41
C PRO A 185 0.77 -0.72 6.32
N SER A 186 0.19 -1.87 6.65
CA SER A 186 -0.03 -3.01 5.76
C SER A 186 -0.96 -2.75 4.59
N VAL A 187 -1.81 -1.72 4.66
CA VAL A 187 -2.64 -1.31 3.50
C VAL A 187 -1.80 -0.85 2.31
N LEU A 188 -0.52 -0.51 2.52
CA LEU A 188 0.42 -0.14 1.46
C LEU A 188 0.88 -1.35 0.63
N ILE A 189 0.77 -2.56 1.18
CA ILE A 189 1.33 -3.78 0.59
C ILE A 189 0.30 -4.91 0.42
N SER A 190 -0.87 -4.78 1.04
CA SER A 190 -1.90 -5.79 1.06
C SER A 190 -3.28 -5.14 0.94
N ALA A 191 -4.16 -5.75 0.14
CA ALA A 191 -5.55 -5.33 0.08
C ALA A 191 -6.25 -5.58 1.43
N PRO A 192 -7.08 -4.62 1.91
CA PRO A 192 -7.86 -4.80 3.12
C PRO A 192 -8.92 -5.88 2.94
N ARG A 193 -9.15 -6.66 3.99
CA ARG A 193 -10.29 -7.54 4.22
C ARG A 193 -11.23 -6.88 5.20
N PHE A 194 -12.41 -6.57 4.70
CA PHE A 194 -13.55 -6.34 5.56
C PHE A 194 -14.18 -7.71 5.78
N THR A 195 -13.82 -8.38 6.87
CA THR A 195 -14.67 -9.46 7.36
C THR A 195 -16.00 -8.81 7.69
N ASN A 196 -17.11 -9.27 7.10
CA ASN A 196 -18.43 -8.94 7.62
C ASN A 196 -18.51 -9.57 9.01
N VAL A 197 -17.98 -8.89 10.02
CA VAL A 197 -18.19 -9.22 11.42
C VAL A 197 -19.56 -8.66 11.78
N GLU A 198 -20.60 -9.26 11.22
CA GLU A 198 -21.90 -9.23 11.88
C GLU A 198 -21.90 -10.44 12.83
N ASP A 199 -21.73 -10.16 14.12
CA ASP A 199 -22.09 -11.07 15.23
C ASP A 199 -21.70 -12.54 15.07
N GLY A 200 -20.40 -12.81 14.90
CA GLY A 200 -19.85 -14.16 15.07
C GLY A 200 -20.36 -15.23 14.08
N LYS A 201 -21.08 -14.85 13.02
CA LYS A 201 -21.51 -15.76 11.96
C LYS A 201 -20.79 -15.43 10.66
N ILE A 202 -19.89 -16.32 10.24
CA ILE A 202 -19.28 -16.29 8.92
C ILE A 202 -20.41 -16.45 7.88
N THR A 203 -20.78 -15.38 7.20
CA THR A 203 -21.70 -15.47 6.06
C THR A 203 -20.98 -16.16 4.90
N LYS A 204 -21.32 -17.42 4.66
CA LYS A 204 -20.91 -18.15 3.45
C LYS A 204 -21.42 -17.37 2.23
N GLY A 205 -20.52 -16.78 1.43
CA GLY A 205 -20.84 -16.39 0.05
C GLY A 205 -20.43 -15.00 -0.44
N ALA A 206 -19.80 -14.12 0.34
CA ALA A 206 -19.41 -12.80 -0.16
C ALA A 206 -18.03 -12.83 -0.86
N THR A 207 -17.94 -13.37 -2.07
CA THR A 207 -16.78 -13.14 -2.95
C THR A 207 -16.83 -11.71 -3.48
N ARG A 208 -16.13 -10.76 -2.86
CA ARG A 208 -15.85 -9.47 -3.51
C ARG A 208 -14.84 -9.68 -4.63
N LYS A 209 -15.16 -9.17 -5.83
CA LYS A 209 -14.27 -9.13 -6.99
C LYS A 209 -13.36 -7.87 -6.92
N PRO A 210 -12.14 -7.91 -7.45
CA PRO A 210 -11.27 -6.74 -7.58
C PRO A 210 -11.95 -5.65 -8.43
N LEU A 211 -11.71 -4.39 -8.09
CA LEU A 211 -12.31 -3.24 -8.76
C LEU A 211 -12.04 -3.19 -10.27
N ILE A 212 -10.89 -3.73 -10.71
CA ILE A 212 -10.51 -3.82 -12.12
C ILE A 212 -11.46 -4.73 -12.92
N GLU A 213 -11.98 -5.81 -12.33
CA GLU A 213 -12.93 -6.71 -12.99
C GLU A 213 -14.31 -6.10 -13.09
N VAL A 214 -14.73 -5.33 -12.09
CA VAL A 214 -16.00 -4.59 -12.10
C VAL A 214 -16.03 -3.54 -13.23
N ASN A 215 -14.88 -2.94 -13.54
CA ASN A 215 -14.76 -1.87 -14.53
C ASN A 215 -14.44 -2.37 -15.97
N SER A 216 -14.17 -3.67 -16.16
CA SER A 216 -13.75 -4.24 -17.45
C SER A 216 -14.89 -4.81 -18.30
N GLU A 217 -16.05 -5.09 -17.72
CA GLU A 217 -17.22 -5.56 -18.47
C GLU A 217 -17.97 -4.35 -19.09
N GLN A 218 -17.83 -4.19 -20.40
CA GLN A 218 -18.29 -3.04 -21.17
C GLN A 218 -19.82 -2.83 -21.18
N VAL A 219 -20.16 -1.56 -21.39
CA VAL A 219 -21.39 -1.00 -21.98
C VAL A 219 -22.06 -1.98 -22.95
N VAL A 220 -23.17 -2.61 -22.55
CA VAL A 220 -24.07 -3.32 -23.46
C VAL A 220 -25.49 -2.81 -23.24
N ALA A 221 -26.08 -2.29 -24.31
CA ALA A 221 -27.46 -1.85 -24.37
C ALA A 221 -28.41 -3.02 -24.10
N LEU A 222 -29.32 -2.85 -23.13
CA LEU A 222 -30.30 -3.87 -22.77
C LEU A 222 -31.56 -3.75 -23.64
N SER A 223 -31.93 -4.86 -24.28
CA SER A 223 -33.31 -5.21 -24.59
C SER A 223 -33.68 -6.50 -23.83
N PRO A 224 -34.96 -6.73 -23.49
CA PRO A 224 -35.31 -7.62 -22.39
C PRO A 224 -35.72 -9.01 -22.88
N LYS A 225 -35.22 -10.08 -22.24
CA LYS A 225 -36.05 -11.14 -21.60
C LYS A 225 -35.27 -12.34 -21.03
N LYS A 226 -35.82 -12.77 -19.89
CA LYS A 226 -35.99 -14.13 -19.33
C LYS A 226 -34.81 -14.84 -18.63
N ASN A 227 -34.89 -14.77 -17.30
CA ASN A 227 -34.63 -15.78 -16.28
C ASN A 227 -34.02 -17.12 -16.73
N ASN A 228 -32.80 -17.38 -16.27
CA ASN A 228 -32.43 -18.64 -15.63
C ASN A 228 -31.40 -18.37 -14.52
N ARG A 229 -31.81 -18.60 -13.27
CA ARG A 229 -30.95 -18.57 -12.08
C ARG A 229 -30.26 -19.93 -11.95
N MET A 230 -28.95 -19.96 -12.17
CA MET A 230 -27.94 -20.86 -11.56
C MET A 230 -26.71 -20.91 -12.47
N SER A 231 -25.69 -20.07 -12.23
CA SER A 231 -24.30 -20.30 -12.72
C SER A 231 -23.25 -19.25 -12.31
N SER A 232 -23.60 -18.12 -11.69
CA SER A 232 -22.65 -16.99 -11.56
C SER A 232 -21.62 -17.08 -10.40
N ALA A 233 -21.75 -18.00 -9.45
CA ALA A 233 -20.85 -18.09 -8.28
C ALA A 233 -19.50 -18.77 -8.58
N LEU A 234 -19.43 -19.66 -9.57
CA LEU A 234 -18.20 -20.38 -9.94
C LEU A 234 -17.24 -19.56 -10.82
N ALA A 235 -17.75 -18.56 -11.54
CA ALA A 235 -16.95 -17.74 -12.45
C ALA A 235 -16.06 -16.71 -11.71
N GLY A 236 -16.50 -16.19 -10.56
CA GLY A 236 -15.78 -15.15 -9.82
C GLY A 236 -14.53 -15.64 -9.07
N ALA A 237 -14.51 -16.90 -8.62
CA ALA A 237 -13.36 -17.47 -7.91
C ALA A 237 -12.19 -17.80 -8.86
N SER A 238 -12.49 -18.16 -10.11
CA SER A 238 -11.47 -18.48 -11.11
C SER A 238 -10.66 -17.26 -11.56
N ASN A 239 -11.27 -16.07 -11.60
CA ASN A 239 -10.58 -14.84 -11.99
C ASN A 239 -9.62 -14.36 -10.89
N ASN A 240 -10.06 -14.33 -9.62
CA ASN A 240 -9.23 -13.92 -8.47
C ASN A 240 -7.93 -14.72 -8.34
N ALA A 241 -8.00 -16.01 -8.66
CA ALA A 241 -6.89 -16.94 -8.56
C ALA A 241 -5.81 -16.65 -9.63
N MET A 242 -6.23 -16.42 -10.88
CA MET A 242 -5.34 -15.98 -11.96
C MET A 242 -4.74 -14.59 -11.69
N VAL A 243 -5.52 -13.67 -11.13
CA VAL A 243 -5.06 -12.32 -10.75
C VAL A 243 -3.96 -12.40 -9.70
N THR A 244 -4.15 -13.21 -8.65
CA THR A 244 -3.16 -13.35 -7.57
C THR A 244 -1.82 -13.91 -8.08
N GLN A 245 -1.85 -14.93 -8.95
CA GLN A 245 -0.62 -15.48 -9.54
C GLN A 245 0.09 -14.46 -10.44
N TYR A 246 -0.67 -13.71 -11.25
CA TYR A 246 -0.13 -12.66 -12.11
C TYR A 246 0.51 -11.53 -11.29
N GLU A 247 -0.14 -11.08 -10.22
CA GLU A 247 0.38 -10.07 -9.30
C GLU A 247 1.66 -10.53 -8.60
N CYS A 248 1.68 -11.75 -8.07
CA CYS A 248 2.88 -12.32 -7.45
C CYS A 248 4.06 -12.36 -8.44
N ARG A 249 3.81 -12.76 -9.68
CA ARG A 249 4.82 -12.77 -10.75
C ARG A 249 5.29 -11.35 -11.10
N LYS A 250 4.38 -10.38 -11.15
CA LYS A 250 4.70 -8.97 -11.38
C LYS A 250 5.55 -8.38 -10.24
N HIS A 251 5.26 -8.71 -8.99
CA HIS A 251 6.07 -8.31 -7.84
C HIS A 251 7.48 -8.88 -7.91
N LEU A 252 7.62 -10.17 -8.26
CA LEU A 252 8.92 -10.80 -8.45
C LEU A 252 9.73 -10.16 -9.60
N GLN A 253 9.08 -9.85 -10.72
CA GLN A 253 9.74 -9.18 -11.83
C GLN A 253 10.22 -7.77 -11.42
N LYS A 254 9.35 -6.99 -10.76
CA LYS A 254 9.70 -5.67 -10.22
C LYS A 254 10.90 -5.75 -9.27
N LEU A 255 10.93 -6.76 -8.39
CA LEU A 255 12.06 -6.97 -7.48
C LEU A 255 13.35 -7.26 -8.24
N VAL A 256 13.31 -8.13 -9.25
CA VAL A 256 14.49 -8.44 -10.08
C VAL A 256 14.99 -7.21 -10.83
N ASP A 257 14.10 -6.35 -11.32
CA ASP A 257 14.46 -5.10 -11.99
C ASP A 257 15.09 -4.09 -11.00
N GLN A 258 14.53 -3.97 -9.80
CA GLN A 258 15.08 -3.16 -8.71
C GLN A 258 16.48 -3.63 -8.31
N LEU A 259 16.66 -4.93 -8.10
CA LEU A 259 17.96 -5.53 -7.79
C LEU A 259 18.96 -5.33 -8.93
N SER A 260 18.55 -5.50 -10.20
CA SER A 260 19.41 -5.22 -11.36
C SER A 260 19.89 -3.77 -11.36
N SER A 261 19.00 -2.82 -11.04
CA SER A 261 19.36 -1.41 -10.95
C SER A 261 20.33 -1.11 -9.80
N VAL A 262 20.18 -1.76 -8.64
CA VAL A 262 21.12 -1.64 -7.50
C VAL A 262 22.49 -2.22 -7.85
N LEU A 263 22.54 -3.41 -8.45
CA LEU A 263 23.81 -4.06 -8.78
C LEU A 263 24.59 -3.31 -9.87
N LYS A 264 23.89 -2.67 -10.82
CA LYS A 264 24.50 -1.82 -11.85
C LYS A 264 25.15 -0.56 -11.30
N SER A 265 24.67 -0.03 -10.16
CA SER A 265 25.25 1.18 -9.57
C SER A 265 26.58 0.93 -8.86
N GLN A 266 27.05 -0.33 -8.78
CA GLN A 266 28.31 -0.73 -8.13
C GLN A 266 28.50 -0.03 -6.76
N PRO A 267 27.57 -0.24 -5.81
CA PRO A 267 27.54 0.46 -4.51
C PRO A 267 28.77 0.20 -3.62
N PHE A 268 29.70 -0.66 -4.06
CA PHE A 268 30.97 -0.97 -3.41
C PHE A 268 31.99 0.19 -3.44
N SER A 269 31.92 1.10 -4.44
CA SER A 269 33.02 2.04 -4.72
C SER A 269 33.01 3.34 -3.88
N LYS A 270 32.21 3.43 -2.82
CA LYS A 270 32.12 4.63 -1.98
C LYS A 270 32.63 4.28 -0.60
N GLU A 271 33.63 5.03 -0.13
CA GLU A 271 34.16 4.91 1.23
C GLU A 271 33.01 4.74 2.22
N LEU A 272 33.15 3.73 3.08
CA LEU A 272 32.14 3.24 4.00
C LEU A 272 31.81 4.34 5.04
N ASN A 273 31.02 5.34 4.65
CA ASN A 273 30.29 6.14 5.62
C ASN A 273 29.33 5.16 6.26
N ASN A 274 29.55 4.88 7.54
CA ASN A 274 28.72 4.01 8.38
C ASN A 274 27.26 4.11 7.94
N LEU A 275 26.68 2.98 7.51
CA LEU A 275 25.24 2.84 7.31
C LEU A 275 24.56 2.92 8.68
N GLU A 276 24.56 4.10 9.29
CA GLU A 276 23.76 4.49 10.45
C GLU A 276 22.34 4.88 10.02
N ASP A 277 22.14 5.23 8.75
CA ASP A 277 20.82 5.51 8.16
C ASP A 277 20.08 4.21 7.82
N CYS A 278 19.63 3.47 8.84
CA CYS A 278 18.56 2.51 8.68
C CYS A 278 17.23 3.25 8.45
N ASP A 279 16.31 2.66 7.66
CA ASP A 279 14.93 3.14 7.54
C ASP A 279 13.97 2.11 8.15
N PRO A 280 13.72 2.15 9.48
CA PRO A 280 12.78 1.26 10.14
C PRO A 280 11.36 1.34 9.57
N ALA A 281 10.95 2.50 9.02
CA ALA A 281 9.63 2.68 8.44
C ALA A 281 9.45 1.90 7.12
N ALA A 282 10.54 1.50 6.48
CA ALA A 282 10.51 0.66 5.28
C ALA A 282 10.56 -0.85 5.58
N GLN A 283 10.58 -1.26 6.84
CA GLN A 283 10.68 -2.67 7.22
C GLN A 283 9.45 -3.46 6.75
N PRO A 284 9.63 -4.65 6.12
CA PRO A 284 8.52 -5.52 5.76
C PRO A 284 7.70 -5.89 7.00
N LEU A 285 6.38 -5.77 6.92
CA LEU A 285 5.49 -6.01 8.05
C LEU A 285 5.31 -7.50 8.36
N ILE A 286 5.39 -8.34 7.33
CA ILE A 286 5.21 -9.79 7.46
C ILE A 286 6.37 -10.51 6.76
N TRP A 287 6.98 -11.45 7.50
CA TRP A 287 8.00 -12.38 7.01
C TRP A 287 7.82 -13.76 7.67
N VAL A 288 8.55 -14.75 7.18
CA VAL A 288 8.56 -16.12 7.72
C VAL A 288 9.49 -16.17 8.93
N SER A 289 8.90 -16.41 10.10
CA SER A 289 9.62 -16.46 11.38
C SER A 289 10.19 -17.84 11.69
N LYS A 290 9.50 -18.91 11.25
CA LYS A 290 9.91 -20.32 11.38
C LYS A 290 9.52 -21.11 10.13
N TRP A 291 10.26 -22.17 9.82
CA TRP A 291 9.92 -23.05 8.71
C TRP A 291 10.48 -24.46 8.91
N VAL A 292 9.85 -25.44 8.26
CA VAL A 292 10.27 -26.84 8.24
C VAL A 292 10.05 -27.38 6.83
N ASP A 293 11.13 -27.84 6.21
CA ASP A 293 11.06 -28.57 4.95
C ASP A 293 10.82 -30.05 5.24
N TYR A 294 9.61 -30.52 4.94
CA TYR A 294 9.29 -31.94 4.92
C TYR A 294 8.66 -32.34 3.58
N SER A 295 9.21 -31.74 2.51
CA SER A 295 8.73 -31.91 1.13
C SER A 295 8.99 -33.31 0.56
N ASP A 296 9.84 -34.12 1.17
CA ASP A 296 10.00 -35.53 0.77
C ASP A 296 8.70 -36.34 0.95
N LYS A 297 7.80 -35.92 1.86
CA LYS A 297 6.53 -36.62 2.13
C LYS A 297 5.30 -35.74 1.99
N TYR A 298 5.31 -34.54 2.57
CA TYR A 298 4.09 -33.76 2.75
C TYR A 298 4.18 -32.37 2.14
N GLY A 299 5.24 -31.62 2.46
CA GLY A 299 5.38 -30.23 2.03
C GLY A 299 6.22 -29.38 2.97
N PHE A 300 6.08 -28.07 2.82
CA PHE A 300 6.83 -27.06 3.53
C PHE A 300 5.95 -26.34 4.54
N GLY A 301 6.24 -26.53 5.83
CA GLY A 301 5.57 -25.84 6.93
C GLY A 301 6.25 -24.50 7.23
N PHE A 302 5.46 -23.48 7.56
CA PHE A 302 5.96 -22.17 7.92
C PHE A 302 5.12 -21.49 9.00
N GLN A 303 5.74 -20.58 9.75
CA GLN A 303 5.09 -19.63 10.64
C GLN A 303 5.42 -18.23 10.17
N LEU A 304 4.43 -17.34 10.13
CA LEU A 304 4.65 -15.92 9.90
C LEU A 304 4.87 -15.18 11.23
N ILE A 305 5.41 -13.96 11.14
CA ILE A 305 5.66 -13.14 12.33
C ILE A 305 4.37 -12.72 13.08
N ASP A 306 3.23 -12.63 12.39
CA ASP A 306 1.92 -12.33 12.98
C ASP A 306 1.35 -13.48 13.85
N GLY A 307 2.02 -14.63 13.87
CA GLY A 307 1.60 -15.82 14.60
C GLY A 307 0.70 -16.76 13.79
N SER A 308 0.42 -16.46 12.52
CA SER A 308 -0.24 -17.40 11.62
C SER A 308 0.69 -18.55 11.21
N TRP A 309 0.09 -19.70 10.94
CA TRP A 309 0.78 -20.95 10.59
C TRP A 309 0.32 -21.37 9.21
N GLY A 310 1.21 -21.94 8.40
CA GLY A 310 0.83 -22.45 7.10
C GLY A 310 1.62 -23.67 6.67
N VAL A 311 1.04 -24.41 5.73
CA VAL A 311 1.70 -25.51 5.04
C VAL A 311 1.47 -25.35 3.54
N PHE A 312 2.55 -25.36 2.79
CA PHE A 312 2.54 -25.52 1.34
C PHE A 312 2.73 -27.00 1.03
N PHE A 313 1.69 -27.68 0.56
CA PHE A 313 1.74 -29.10 0.27
C PHE A 313 2.39 -29.39 -1.10
N ASN A 314 2.93 -30.61 -1.25
CA ASN A 314 3.54 -31.07 -2.50
C ASN A 314 2.56 -31.07 -3.69
N ASP A 315 1.27 -31.19 -3.41
CA ASP A 315 0.20 -31.10 -4.40
C ASP A 315 -0.12 -29.65 -4.82
N THR A 316 0.71 -28.68 -4.45
CA THR A 316 0.62 -27.23 -4.68
C THR A 316 -0.50 -26.50 -3.94
N THR A 317 -1.36 -27.22 -3.22
CA THR A 317 -2.37 -26.62 -2.34
C THR A 317 -1.76 -26.08 -1.06
N LYS A 318 -2.47 -25.18 -0.38
CA LYS A 318 -1.98 -24.52 0.84
C LYS A 318 -3.06 -24.48 1.89
N VAL A 319 -2.67 -24.64 3.14
CA VAL A 319 -3.55 -24.40 4.29
C VAL A 319 -2.87 -23.39 5.19
N VAL A 320 -3.58 -22.35 5.60
CA VAL A 320 -3.09 -21.30 6.50
C VAL A 320 -4.06 -21.13 7.66
N MET A 321 -3.59 -21.32 8.89
CA MET A 321 -4.32 -21.05 10.13
C MET A 321 -3.95 -19.65 10.63
N LEU A 322 -4.96 -18.83 10.90
CA LEU A 322 -4.76 -17.47 11.44
C LEU A 322 -4.25 -17.50 12.88
N ALA A 323 -3.74 -16.36 13.36
CA ALA A 323 -3.16 -16.22 14.70
C ALA A 323 -4.15 -16.54 15.84
N ASN A 324 -5.46 -16.48 15.58
CA ASN A 324 -6.50 -16.90 16.53
C ASN A 324 -6.60 -18.43 16.73
N ASN A 325 -5.81 -19.22 16.00
CA ASN A 325 -5.77 -20.68 16.06
C ASN A 325 -7.09 -21.38 15.73
N LEU A 326 -8.06 -20.66 15.16
CA LEU A 326 -9.40 -21.15 14.88
C LEU A 326 -9.71 -21.11 13.39
N ASN A 327 -9.47 -19.97 12.74
CA ASN A 327 -9.80 -19.76 11.34
C ASN A 327 -8.74 -20.37 10.43
N VAL A 328 -9.19 -21.12 9.43
CA VAL A 328 -8.35 -21.82 8.46
C VAL A 328 -8.72 -21.37 7.06
N HIS A 329 -7.71 -20.97 6.29
CA HIS A 329 -7.82 -20.59 4.89
C HIS A 329 -7.22 -21.72 4.05
N TYR A 330 -8.05 -22.35 3.23
CA TYR A 330 -7.60 -23.32 2.24
C TYR A 330 -7.44 -22.65 0.89
N ILE A 331 -6.34 -22.93 0.20
CA ILE A 331 -6.05 -22.45 -1.14
C ILE A 331 -5.78 -23.67 -2.03
N ASP A 332 -6.60 -23.84 -3.07
CA ASP A 332 -6.46 -24.96 -4.01
C ASP A 332 -5.30 -24.73 -5.00
N ARG A 333 -5.17 -25.63 -5.99
CA ARG A 333 -4.11 -25.56 -7.01
C ARG A 333 -4.30 -24.42 -8.00
N ASP A 334 -5.55 -24.08 -8.29
CA ASP A 334 -5.89 -23.00 -9.20
C ASP A 334 -5.70 -21.64 -8.52
N GLY A 335 -5.71 -21.62 -7.18
CA GLY A 335 -5.60 -20.44 -6.32
C GLY A 335 -6.95 -19.98 -5.77
N ARG A 336 -8.00 -20.79 -5.87
CA ARG A 336 -9.30 -20.52 -5.26
C ARG A 336 -9.19 -20.69 -3.75
N GLU A 337 -9.94 -19.87 -3.04
CA GLU A 337 -9.83 -19.74 -1.60
C GLU A 337 -11.12 -20.11 -0.92
N GLU A 338 -10.99 -20.93 0.11
CA GLU A 338 -12.10 -21.38 0.93
C GLU A 338 -11.78 -21.16 2.40
N TYR A 339 -12.82 -20.88 3.19
CA TYR A 339 -12.71 -20.45 4.58
C TYR A 339 -13.44 -21.43 5.48
N PHE A 340 -12.71 -21.93 6.46
CA PHE A 340 -13.16 -22.94 7.39
C PHE A 340 -12.73 -22.59 8.81
N THR A 341 -13.18 -23.38 9.77
CA THR A 341 -12.59 -23.42 11.10
C THR A 341 -11.88 -24.74 11.32
N ILE A 342 -11.02 -24.83 12.33
CA ILE A 342 -10.38 -26.10 12.70
C ILE A 342 -11.41 -27.19 13.07
N TYR A 343 -12.62 -26.81 13.46
CA TYR A 343 -13.69 -27.72 13.89
C TYR A 343 -14.74 -27.99 12.79
N ASP A 344 -14.95 -27.03 11.89
CA ASP A 344 -15.93 -27.11 10.80
C ASP A 344 -15.21 -26.93 9.45
N HIS A 345 -14.89 -28.08 8.83
CA HIS A 345 -14.23 -28.17 7.54
C HIS A 345 -14.64 -29.46 6.80
N PRO A 346 -14.49 -29.51 5.46
CA PRO A 346 -14.78 -30.71 4.67
C PRO A 346 -13.88 -31.89 5.05
N VAL A 347 -14.44 -33.11 5.04
CA VAL A 347 -13.74 -34.35 5.43
C VAL A 347 -12.49 -34.60 4.58
N GLU A 348 -12.47 -34.10 3.35
CA GLU A 348 -11.33 -34.18 2.43
C GLU A 348 -10.10 -33.42 2.94
N LEU A 349 -10.30 -32.37 3.75
CA LEU A 349 -9.23 -31.54 4.30
C LEU A 349 -8.71 -32.02 5.66
N GLU A 350 -9.40 -32.96 6.31
CA GLU A 350 -9.06 -33.49 7.65
C GLU A 350 -7.58 -33.89 7.76
N LYS A 351 -7.07 -34.63 6.75
CA LYS A 351 -5.65 -35.05 6.71
C LYS A 351 -4.69 -33.87 6.65
N LYS A 352 -5.01 -32.83 5.86
CA LYS A 352 -4.16 -31.63 5.70
C LYS A 352 -4.18 -30.78 6.96
N ILE A 353 -5.34 -30.63 7.60
CA ILE A 353 -5.47 -29.89 8.88
C ILE A 353 -4.73 -30.62 10.01
N LYS A 354 -4.79 -31.96 10.04
CA LYS A 354 -3.99 -32.75 10.98
C LYS A 354 -2.48 -32.57 10.76
N LEU A 355 -2.01 -32.55 9.50
CA LEU A 355 -0.61 -32.26 9.17
C LEU A 355 -0.19 -30.85 9.60
N LEU A 356 -1.04 -29.85 9.36
CA LEU A 356 -0.81 -28.48 9.86
C LEU A 356 -0.61 -28.45 11.38
N SER A 357 -1.44 -29.18 12.13
CA SER A 357 -1.28 -29.31 13.59
C SER A 357 0.06 -29.94 13.99
N TYR A 358 0.54 -30.95 13.25
CA TYR A 358 1.87 -31.54 13.50
C TYR A 358 3.00 -30.56 13.21
N PHE A 359 2.97 -29.87 12.07
CA PHE A 359 3.95 -28.82 11.74
C PHE A 359 3.98 -27.72 12.79
N LYS A 360 2.80 -27.23 13.19
CA LYS A 360 2.64 -26.22 14.25
C LYS A 360 3.26 -26.68 15.56
N LYS A 361 2.90 -27.88 16.04
CA LYS A 361 3.43 -28.43 17.29
C LYS A 361 4.96 -28.54 17.25
N TYR A 362 5.50 -29.11 16.18
CA TYR A 362 6.94 -29.26 16.01
C TYR A 362 7.68 -27.91 16.03
N MET A 363 7.23 -26.94 15.20
CA MET A 363 7.85 -25.61 15.14
C MET A 363 7.72 -24.83 16.45
N HIS A 364 6.63 -25.02 17.19
CA HIS A 364 6.45 -24.40 18.48
C HIS A 364 7.44 -24.94 19.52
N GLU A 365 7.65 -26.26 19.55
CA GLU A 365 8.51 -26.94 20.52
C GLU A 365 10.01 -26.85 20.21
N HIS A 366 10.42 -26.80 18.93
CA HIS A 366 11.81 -27.05 18.54
C HIS A 366 12.54 -25.87 17.90
N LEU A 367 11.83 -24.80 17.51
CA LEU A 367 12.42 -23.73 16.71
C LEU A 367 12.31 -22.37 17.40
N MET A 368 13.35 -21.54 17.24
CA MET A 368 13.35 -20.15 17.68
C MET A 368 12.63 -19.25 16.68
N THR A 369 11.97 -18.18 17.16
CA THR A 369 11.25 -17.22 16.32
C THR A 369 12.21 -16.15 15.79
N ALA A 370 12.45 -16.10 14.47
CA ALA A 370 13.23 -15.03 13.88
C ALA A 370 12.50 -13.67 14.00
N GLY A 371 13.14 -12.69 14.65
CA GLY A 371 12.55 -11.36 14.88
C GLY A 371 11.56 -11.29 16.06
N GLY A 372 11.67 -12.20 17.04
CA GLY A 372 10.77 -12.25 18.21
C GLY A 372 10.74 -10.97 19.08
N ASN A 373 11.76 -10.11 18.99
CA ASN A 373 11.89 -8.88 19.78
C ASN A 373 11.24 -7.65 19.12
N ILE A 374 10.69 -7.79 17.91
CA ILE A 374 10.08 -6.67 17.18
C ILE A 374 8.63 -6.49 17.65
N GLU A 375 8.28 -5.27 18.09
CA GLU A 375 6.91 -4.93 18.49
C GLU A 375 5.93 -5.13 17.34
N ARG A 376 4.80 -5.78 17.67
CA ARG A 376 3.76 -6.11 16.70
C ARG A 376 2.71 -5.02 16.70
N VAL A 377 2.49 -4.38 15.55
CA VAL A 377 1.29 -3.57 15.34
C VAL A 377 0.16 -4.52 14.94
N PRO A 378 -0.93 -4.61 15.71
CA PRO A 378 -2.09 -5.41 15.33
C PRO A 378 -2.65 -4.90 14.00
N ASP A 379 -2.83 -5.81 13.05
CA ASP A 379 -3.44 -5.52 11.76
C ASP A 379 -4.75 -6.30 11.63
N PRO A 380 -5.88 -5.69 12.03
CA PRO A 380 -7.18 -6.36 11.97
C PRO A 380 -7.75 -6.41 10.55
N VAL A 381 -7.16 -5.66 9.61
CA VAL A 381 -7.80 -5.37 8.32
C VAL A 381 -7.12 -6.12 7.19
N SER A 382 -5.80 -6.22 7.15
CA SER A 382 -5.17 -6.76 5.96
C SER A 382 -5.29 -8.26 5.85
N ARG A 383 -5.35 -8.71 4.60
CA ARG A 383 -5.23 -10.11 4.27
C ARG A 383 -3.87 -10.67 4.73
N THR A 384 -3.88 -11.68 5.61
CA THR A 384 -2.68 -12.46 5.92
C THR A 384 -2.09 -13.05 4.63
N PRO A 385 -0.82 -12.74 4.28
CA PRO A 385 -0.18 -13.30 3.11
C PRO A 385 0.13 -14.78 3.34
N TYR A 386 0.35 -15.51 2.25
CA TYR A 386 0.77 -16.91 2.32
C TYR A 386 1.92 -17.17 1.36
N LEU A 387 2.54 -18.34 1.48
CA LEU A 387 3.66 -18.72 0.64
C LEU A 387 3.18 -18.97 -0.80
N TYR A 388 3.52 -18.08 -1.72
CA TYR A 388 3.23 -18.21 -3.15
C TYR A 388 4.10 -19.31 -3.77
N GLN A 389 5.40 -19.29 -3.48
CA GLN A 389 6.36 -20.30 -3.90
C GLN A 389 7.54 -20.37 -2.93
N TRP A 390 8.23 -21.50 -2.91
CA TRP A 390 9.50 -21.66 -2.22
C TRP A 390 10.42 -22.57 -3.01
N PHE A 391 11.73 -22.42 -2.80
CA PHE A 391 12.71 -23.34 -3.35
C PHE A 391 14.00 -23.30 -2.54
N ARG A 392 14.69 -24.44 -2.48
CA ARG A 392 16.01 -24.57 -1.86
C ARG A 392 17.11 -24.49 -2.92
N THR A 393 18.24 -23.95 -2.50
CA THR A 393 19.48 -23.87 -3.27
C THR A 393 20.64 -24.41 -2.44
N SER A 394 21.85 -24.47 -3.01
CA SER A 394 23.03 -24.90 -2.26
C SER A 394 23.43 -23.93 -1.12
N GLN A 395 22.99 -22.68 -1.15
CA GLN A 395 23.38 -21.65 -0.16
C GLN A 395 22.23 -21.18 0.73
N GLY A 396 21.00 -21.63 0.49
CA GLY A 396 19.86 -21.16 1.26
C GLY A 396 18.49 -21.50 0.70
N VAL A 397 17.45 -21.08 1.43
CA VAL A 397 16.04 -21.31 1.13
C VAL A 397 15.35 -20.00 0.78
N PHE A 398 14.67 -19.98 -0.36
CA PHE A 398 13.88 -18.85 -0.84
C PHE A 398 12.41 -19.08 -0.52
N MET A 399 11.77 -18.07 0.05
CA MET A 399 10.35 -18.05 0.39
C MET A 399 9.73 -16.78 -0.18
N CYS A 400 8.78 -16.93 -1.09
CA CYS A 400 8.10 -15.81 -1.74
C CYS A 400 6.65 -15.75 -1.21
N LEU A 401 6.28 -14.65 -0.58
CA LEU A 401 4.93 -14.42 -0.07
C LEU A 401 4.06 -13.71 -1.12
N THR A 402 2.74 -13.85 -1.00
CA THR A 402 1.76 -13.29 -1.94
C THR A 402 1.69 -11.76 -1.95
N ASN A 403 2.10 -11.10 -0.86
CA ASN A 403 2.23 -9.64 -0.80
C ASN A 403 3.50 -9.10 -1.52
N GLY A 404 4.26 -9.97 -2.18
CA GLY A 404 5.48 -9.63 -2.88
C GLY A 404 6.75 -9.69 -2.03
N THR A 405 6.66 -9.88 -0.71
CA THR A 405 7.84 -10.08 0.15
C THR A 405 8.58 -11.34 -0.27
N VAL A 406 9.90 -11.22 -0.48
CA VAL A 406 10.79 -12.34 -0.76
C VAL A 406 11.82 -12.44 0.34
N GLN A 407 11.84 -13.57 1.03
CA GLN A 407 12.81 -13.87 2.07
C GLN A 407 13.78 -14.95 1.61
N VAL A 408 15.06 -14.73 1.88
CA VAL A 408 16.12 -15.71 1.67
C VAL A 408 16.80 -15.96 3.02
N ASN A 409 16.80 -17.21 3.44
CA ASN A 409 17.53 -17.66 4.62
C ASN A 409 18.77 -18.43 4.16
N PHE A 410 19.95 -17.90 4.47
CA PHE A 410 21.23 -18.50 4.11
C PHE A 410 21.69 -19.53 5.15
N LEU A 411 22.63 -20.40 4.76
CA LEU A 411 23.18 -21.43 5.63
C LEU A 411 24.05 -20.88 6.77
N ASP A 412 24.60 -19.68 6.61
CA ASP A 412 25.38 -18.95 7.62
C ASP A 412 24.50 -18.21 8.65
N HIS A 413 23.20 -18.55 8.69
CA HIS A 413 22.17 -17.93 9.51
C HIS A 413 21.84 -16.46 9.19
N THR A 414 22.50 -15.85 8.21
CA THR A 414 22.10 -14.53 7.69
C THR A 414 20.81 -14.65 6.89
N LYS A 415 20.06 -13.54 6.81
CA LYS A 415 18.80 -13.49 6.07
C LYS A 415 18.66 -12.16 5.36
N ILE A 416 18.01 -12.18 4.21
CA ILE A 416 17.51 -10.97 3.56
C ILE A 416 16.01 -11.08 3.37
N ILE A 417 15.29 -10.00 3.67
CA ILE A 417 13.85 -9.88 3.50
C ILE A 417 13.62 -8.67 2.59
N MET A 418 13.26 -8.91 1.34
CA MET A 418 13.11 -7.88 0.33
C MET A 418 11.63 -7.61 0.06
N CYS A 419 11.25 -6.34 -0.06
CA CYS A 419 9.89 -5.94 -0.40
C CYS A 419 9.90 -4.99 -1.61
N PRO A 420 9.41 -5.42 -2.79
CA PRO A 420 9.41 -4.59 -3.99
C PRO A 420 8.44 -3.40 -3.92
N LEU A 421 7.43 -3.46 -3.05
CA LEU A 421 6.46 -2.39 -2.86
C LEU A 421 7.06 -1.25 -2.02
N MET A 422 7.84 -1.59 -0.99
CA MET A 422 8.56 -0.60 -0.16
C MET A 422 9.90 -0.16 -0.77
N ASP A 423 10.34 -0.79 -1.87
CA ASP A 423 11.66 -0.56 -2.49
C ASP A 423 12.80 -0.72 -1.46
N ALA A 424 12.72 -1.77 -0.64
CA ALA A 424 13.60 -1.95 0.51
C ALA A 424 14.01 -3.42 0.74
N VAL A 425 15.12 -3.59 1.47
CA VAL A 425 15.63 -4.85 1.97
C VAL A 425 15.97 -4.74 3.45
N THR A 426 15.57 -5.74 4.22
CA THR A 426 16.02 -5.95 5.59
C THR A 426 17.08 -7.03 5.61
N TYR A 427 18.27 -6.69 6.09
CA TYR A 427 19.34 -7.63 6.36
C TYR A 427 19.27 -8.06 7.82
N VAL A 428 19.32 -9.37 8.06
CA VAL A 428 19.39 -9.97 9.39
C VAL A 428 20.73 -10.68 9.49
N ASP A 429 21.60 -10.18 10.36
CA ASP A 429 22.91 -10.78 10.59
C ASP A 429 22.82 -12.04 11.48
N ALA A 430 23.97 -12.66 11.73
CA ALA A 430 24.07 -13.86 12.57
C ALA A 430 23.64 -13.59 14.04
N GLU A 431 23.74 -12.35 14.50
CA GLU A 431 23.32 -11.89 15.83
C GLU A 431 21.81 -11.60 15.90
N GLN A 432 21.07 -11.82 14.81
CA GLN A 432 19.63 -11.53 14.67
C GLN A 432 19.31 -10.03 14.76
N THR A 433 20.26 -9.16 14.40
CA THR A 433 20.01 -7.72 14.29
C THR A 433 19.35 -7.41 12.96
N PHE A 434 18.19 -6.75 13.02
CA PHE A 434 17.44 -6.34 11.83
C PHE A 434 17.89 -4.95 11.39
N ARG A 435 18.38 -4.83 10.16
CA ARG A 435 18.73 -3.53 9.55
C ARG A 435 18.03 -3.37 8.22
N THR A 436 17.19 -2.35 8.09
CA THR A 436 16.41 -2.10 6.87
C THR A 436 16.99 -0.95 6.07
N TYR A 437 17.15 -1.17 4.77
CA TYR A 437 17.71 -0.23 3.82
C TYR A 437 16.80 -0.10 2.61
N ARG A 438 16.54 1.13 2.16
CA ARG A 438 15.93 1.34 0.84
C ARG A 438 16.95 1.05 -0.26
N PHE A 439 16.48 0.49 -1.38
CA PHE A 439 17.31 0.29 -2.56
C PHE A 439 17.83 1.62 -3.12
N SER A 440 17.09 2.71 -2.99
CA SER A 440 17.58 4.06 -3.32
C SER A 440 18.78 4.46 -2.47
N THR A 441 18.73 4.22 -1.16
CA THR A 441 19.80 4.56 -0.21
C THR A 441 21.06 3.74 -0.51
N ILE A 442 20.90 2.44 -0.77
CA ILE A 442 22.02 1.56 -1.16
C ILE A 442 22.72 2.08 -2.42
N LYS A 443 21.97 2.55 -3.44
CA LYS A 443 22.56 3.11 -4.67
C LYS A 443 23.37 4.39 -4.40
N THR A 444 22.89 5.25 -3.50
CA THR A 444 23.50 6.56 -3.25
C THR A 444 24.66 6.49 -2.26
N GLN A 445 24.50 5.74 -1.17
CA GLN A 445 25.42 5.72 -0.02
C GLN A 445 26.35 4.50 -0.02
N GLY A 446 26.02 3.44 -0.76
CA GLY A 446 26.79 2.20 -0.77
C GLY A 446 26.23 1.13 0.17
N THR A 447 26.89 -0.02 0.25
CA THR A 447 26.51 -1.11 1.17
C THR A 447 27.69 -2.00 1.56
N SER A 448 27.51 -2.81 2.60
CA SER A 448 28.52 -3.77 3.03
C SER A 448 28.70 -4.88 2.00
N GLN A 449 29.90 -5.46 1.94
CA GLN A 449 30.20 -6.57 1.03
C GLN A 449 29.24 -7.75 1.24
N ALA A 450 28.96 -8.10 2.49
CA ALA A 450 28.05 -9.19 2.83
C ALA A 450 26.64 -8.97 2.28
N LEU A 451 26.07 -7.76 2.43
CA LEU A 451 24.76 -7.46 1.88
C LEU A 451 24.80 -7.41 0.35
N PHE A 452 25.85 -6.86 -0.25
CA PHE A 452 26.00 -6.83 -1.71
C PHE A 452 26.02 -8.25 -2.30
N ASP A 453 26.82 -9.16 -1.74
CA ASP A 453 26.93 -10.55 -2.19
C ASP A 453 25.60 -11.29 -2.02
N ALA A 454 24.89 -11.07 -0.90
CA ALA A 454 23.56 -11.62 -0.67
C ALA A 454 22.53 -11.12 -1.72
N LEU A 455 22.55 -9.82 -2.05
CA LEU A 455 21.67 -9.23 -3.08
C LEU A 455 22.01 -9.75 -4.48
N GLN A 456 23.31 -9.89 -4.80
CA GLN A 456 23.76 -10.44 -6.07
C GLN A 456 23.31 -11.89 -6.22
N TYR A 457 23.52 -12.71 -5.19
CA TYR A 457 23.07 -14.10 -5.16
C TYR A 457 21.55 -14.20 -5.36
N ALA A 458 20.78 -13.40 -4.62
CA ALA A 458 19.33 -13.37 -4.73
C ALA A 458 18.86 -12.99 -6.14
N TYR A 459 19.45 -11.96 -6.75
CA TYR A 459 19.15 -11.54 -8.12
C TYR A 459 19.34 -12.68 -9.11
N HIS A 460 20.49 -13.38 -9.07
CA HIS A 460 20.77 -14.46 -10.02
C HIS A 460 19.78 -15.62 -9.87
N LYS A 461 19.46 -16.04 -8.65
CA LYS A 461 18.54 -17.15 -8.41
C LYS A 461 17.09 -16.79 -8.75
N LEU A 462 16.63 -15.58 -8.40
CA LEU A 462 15.28 -15.13 -8.73
C LEU A 462 15.09 -14.95 -10.24
N ASN A 463 16.07 -14.35 -10.93
CA ASN A 463 16.01 -14.16 -12.38
C ASN A 463 16.03 -15.50 -13.13
N PHE A 464 16.86 -16.45 -12.68
CA PHE A 464 16.85 -17.81 -13.23
C PHE A 464 15.49 -18.50 -13.04
N ASN A 465 14.92 -18.42 -11.83
CA ASN A 465 13.63 -19.03 -11.52
C ASN A 465 12.49 -18.41 -12.36
N LEU A 466 12.47 -17.08 -12.53
CA LEU A 466 11.49 -16.39 -13.37
C LEU A 466 11.55 -16.82 -14.84
N LYS A 467 12.76 -16.98 -15.39
CA LYS A 467 12.99 -17.44 -16.77
C LYS A 467 12.62 -18.92 -16.97
N ALA A 468 12.97 -19.78 -16.01
CA ALA A 468 12.61 -21.19 -16.03
C ALA A 468 11.07 -21.37 -16.03
N GLY A 469 10.35 -20.52 -15.29
CA GLY A 469 8.89 -20.50 -15.29
C GLY A 469 8.25 -20.04 -16.61
N ASN A 470 8.94 -19.25 -17.42
CA ASN A 470 8.46 -18.85 -18.76
C ASN A 470 8.65 -19.95 -19.81
N SER A 471 9.59 -20.88 -19.61
CA SER A 471 9.93 -21.91 -20.59
C SER A 471 9.05 -23.17 -20.48
N ARG A 472 8.16 -23.21 -19.48
CA ARG A 472 7.22 -24.32 -19.21
C ARG A 472 5.77 -24.00 -19.59
N LYS A 473 5.52 -22.85 -20.21
CA LYS A 473 4.27 -22.50 -20.91
C LYS A 473 4.52 -22.59 -22.40
#